data_AF-A0ABC8UAH0-F1
#
_entry.id   AF-A0ABC8UAH0-F1
#
_cell.length_a   1.000
_cell.length_b   1.000
_cell.length_c   1.000
_cell.angle_alpha   90.00
_cell.angle_beta   90.00
_cell.angle_gamma   90.00
#
_symmetry.space_group_name_H-M   'P 1'
#
loop_
_entity.id
_entity.type
_entity.pdbx_description
1 polymer ?
#
loop_
_entity_poly.entity_id
_entity_poly.type
_entity_poly.pdbx_seq_one_letter_code
_entity_poly.pdbx_strand_id
1 'polypeptide(L)'
;MDKQVERNKKKKDKGGIKRKRNKYESRYTSSTRLQVHPNSQTLFALMLASISNSYLHNIPDSEPILIQCLKQLRLSLLFTAPKPNTHETLFVPILSLLPVLLKSSCAEIACRSAEIVGAASLYSYGMNAQIALDGEIVMGLISTLGNSKRSVSMAACNAVLDLSTTSFGRQRLLEFSAVENLMVLRPLRAIINLFGISNSR
;
A
#
# COMPACT_ATOMS: atom_id res chain seq x y z
N MET A 1 -85.28 -7.31 20.87
CA MET A 1 -84.70 -6.11 21.49
C MET A 1 -83.25 -6.41 21.79
N ASP A 2 -82.44 -6.13 20.77
CA ASP A 2 -81.08 -6.61 20.59
C ASP A 2 -80.06 -5.72 21.29
N LYS A 3 -79.16 -6.31 22.08
CA LYS A 3 -77.84 -5.74 22.35
C LYS A 3 -76.78 -6.82 22.23
N GLN A 4 -75.84 -6.49 21.35
CA GLN A 4 -74.84 -7.33 20.74
C GLN A 4 -73.67 -7.65 21.66
N VAL A 5 -73.29 -8.93 21.59
CA VAL A 5 -71.92 -9.48 21.53
C VAL A 5 -71.11 -9.48 22.84
N GLU A 6 -71.16 -10.65 23.50
CA GLU A 6 -70.20 -11.10 24.49
C GLU A 6 -69.44 -12.35 23.97
N ARG A 7 -68.15 -12.43 24.32
CA ARG A 7 -67.30 -13.63 24.50
C ARG A 7 -66.72 -14.36 23.28
N ASN A 8 -65.41 -14.15 23.06
CA ASN A 8 -64.31 -15.07 23.46
C ASN A 8 -63.13 -15.07 22.47
N LYS A 9 -61.93 -14.65 22.91
CA LYS A 9 -60.76 -15.53 23.01
C LYS A 9 -59.55 -14.85 23.66
N LYS A 10 -59.17 -15.42 24.82
CA LYS A 10 -57.90 -15.26 25.53
C LYS A 10 -56.70 -15.55 24.60
N LYS A 11 -55.60 -14.80 24.71
CA LYS A 11 -54.39 -15.21 25.47
C LYS A 11 -53.18 -14.27 25.25
N LYS A 12 -52.71 -13.74 26.39
CA LYS A 12 -51.33 -13.52 26.82
C LYS A 12 -50.52 -12.39 26.14
N ASP A 13 -50.66 -11.23 26.75
CA ASP A 13 -49.68 -10.15 26.71
C ASP A 13 -49.09 -9.94 28.12
N LYS A 14 -47.82 -9.49 28.15
CA LYS A 14 -47.09 -8.81 29.24
C LYS A 14 -46.62 -9.62 30.46
N GLY A 15 -45.44 -10.22 30.30
CA GLY A 15 -44.51 -10.54 31.40
C GLY A 15 -43.17 -9.83 31.22
N GLY A 16 -43.17 -8.50 31.15
CA GLY A 16 -41.94 -7.69 31.05
C GLY A 16 -41.40 -7.32 32.43
N ILE A 17 -40.42 -8.08 32.92
CA ILE A 17 -39.68 -7.79 34.15
C ILE A 17 -38.95 -6.44 33.99
N LYS A 18 -39.34 -5.44 34.77
CA LYS A 18 -38.60 -4.17 34.91
C LYS A 18 -37.25 -4.45 35.59
N ARG A 19 -36.18 -4.61 34.81
CA ARG A 19 -34.81 -4.58 35.34
C ARG A 19 -34.27 -3.14 35.33
N LYS A 20 -34.02 -2.62 36.54
CA LYS A 20 -33.30 -1.38 36.82
C LYS A 20 -31.98 -1.35 36.02
N ARG A 21 -31.81 -0.35 35.16
CA ARG A 21 -30.50 -0.02 34.57
C ARG A 21 -29.63 0.56 35.70
N ASN A 22 -28.77 -0.28 36.26
CA ASN A 22 -27.64 0.19 37.05
C ASN A 22 -26.70 0.95 36.11
N LYS A 23 -26.58 2.25 36.34
CA LYS A 23 -25.57 3.12 35.78
C LYS A 23 -24.23 2.70 36.40
N TYR A 24 -23.60 1.69 35.81
CA TYR A 24 -22.21 1.37 36.12
C TYR A 24 -21.35 2.37 35.34
N GLU A 25 -20.82 3.31 36.09
CA GLU A 25 -19.84 4.30 35.67
C GLU A 25 -18.54 3.56 35.31
N SER A 26 -18.51 2.93 34.14
CA SER A 26 -17.27 2.45 33.54
C SER A 26 -16.57 3.65 32.96
N ARG A 27 -15.57 4.12 33.70
CA ARG A 27 -14.56 5.09 33.35
C ARG A 27 -13.87 4.64 32.05
N TYR A 28 -14.50 4.89 30.90
CA TYR A 28 -13.80 4.91 29.63
C TYR A 28 -12.91 6.14 29.69
N THR A 29 -11.72 5.95 30.25
CA THR A 29 -10.57 6.78 29.95
C THR A 29 -10.56 6.96 28.45
N SER A 30 -10.76 8.20 28.03
CA SER A 30 -10.51 8.67 26.67
C SER A 30 -9.21 8.04 26.22
N SER A 31 -9.28 6.98 25.41
CA SER A 31 -8.09 6.40 24.80
C SER A 31 -7.67 7.45 23.81
N THR A 32 -6.75 8.29 24.26
CA THR A 32 -5.92 9.16 23.47
C THR A 32 -5.42 8.30 22.32
N ARG A 33 -6.06 8.49 21.17
CA ARG A 33 -5.59 8.01 19.87
C ARG A 33 -4.30 8.79 19.63
N LEU A 34 -3.22 8.36 20.29
CA LEU A 34 -1.87 8.77 20.03
C LEU A 34 -1.62 8.35 18.59
N GLN A 35 -1.81 9.29 17.67
CA GLN A 35 -1.28 9.26 16.31
C GLN A 35 0.26 9.28 16.43
N VAL A 36 0.83 8.19 16.97
CA VAL A 36 2.26 7.94 16.89
C VAL A 36 2.46 7.55 15.44
N HIS A 37 2.92 8.51 14.63
CA HIS A 37 3.49 8.16 13.33
C HIS A 37 4.68 7.23 13.65
N PRO A 38 4.61 5.93 13.32
CA PRO A 38 5.68 5.01 13.68
C PRO A 38 6.97 5.53 13.05
N ASN A 39 8.04 5.56 13.85
CA ASN A 39 9.36 5.90 13.32
C ASN A 39 9.79 4.81 12.30
N SER A 40 10.79 5.09 11.48
CA SER A 40 11.21 4.18 10.40
C SER A 40 11.60 2.78 10.89
N GLN A 41 12.13 2.67 12.11
CA GLN A 41 12.50 1.38 12.72
C GLN A 41 11.26 0.55 13.07
N THR A 42 10.23 1.18 13.65
CA THR A 42 8.94 0.52 13.91
C THR A 42 8.29 0.07 12.61
N LEU A 43 8.31 0.93 11.57
CA LEU A 43 7.78 0.56 10.25
C LEU A 43 8.52 -0.63 9.67
N PHE A 44 9.86 -0.62 9.67
CA PHE A 44 10.67 -1.73 9.19
C PHE A 44 10.35 -3.04 9.93
N ALA A 45 10.35 -3.01 11.27
CA ALA A 45 10.07 -4.19 12.08
C ALA A 45 8.66 -4.75 11.82
N LEU A 46 7.66 -3.89 11.71
CA LEU A 46 6.28 -4.30 11.40
C LEU A 46 6.16 -4.89 9.99
N MET A 47 6.80 -4.28 8.98
CA MET A 47 6.81 -4.81 7.62
C MET A 47 7.51 -6.17 7.57
N LEU A 48 8.69 -6.29 8.18
CA LEU A 48 9.46 -7.54 8.21
C LEU A 48 8.70 -8.66 8.94
N ALA A 49 8.07 -8.35 10.08
CA ALA A 49 7.23 -9.30 10.81
C ALA A 49 6.01 -9.73 9.97
N SER A 50 5.36 -8.78 9.29
CA SER A 50 4.21 -9.08 8.43
C SER A 50 4.59 -9.96 7.24
N ILE A 51 5.71 -9.67 6.57
CA ILE A 51 6.27 -10.50 5.49
C ILE A 51 6.57 -11.91 6.02
N SER A 52 7.28 -12.00 7.15
CA SER A 52 7.67 -13.29 7.75
C SER A 52 6.45 -14.14 8.12
N ASN A 53 5.42 -13.53 8.71
CA ASN A 53 4.19 -14.21 9.10
C ASN A 53 3.34 -14.65 7.91
N SER A 54 3.30 -13.86 6.84
CA SER A 54 2.63 -14.26 5.60
C SER A 54 3.29 -15.50 4.98
N TYR A 55 4.63 -15.57 5.01
CA TYR A 55 5.40 -16.69 4.48
C TYR A 55 5.30 -17.96 5.35
N LEU A 56 5.37 -17.81 6.66
CA LEU A 56 5.51 -18.95 7.58
C LEU A 56 4.17 -19.59 7.98
N HIS A 57 3.09 -18.81 8.02
CA HIS A 57 1.86 -19.24 8.68
C HIS A 57 0.56 -19.01 7.88
N ASN A 58 0.62 -18.46 6.65
CA ASN A 58 -0.57 -18.12 5.84
C ASN A 58 -1.66 -17.37 6.66
N ILE A 59 -1.24 -16.50 7.57
CA ILE A 59 -2.16 -15.79 8.47
C ILE A 59 -2.87 -14.67 7.66
N PRO A 60 -4.22 -14.65 7.59
CA PRO A 60 -4.96 -13.66 6.80
C PRO A 60 -4.75 -12.20 7.25
N ASP A 61 -4.39 -11.98 8.52
CA ASP A 61 -4.36 -10.65 9.13
C ASP A 61 -3.04 -9.88 8.90
N SER A 62 -2.02 -10.48 8.28
CA SER A 62 -0.72 -9.80 8.06
C SER A 62 -0.73 -8.85 6.86
N GLU A 63 -1.55 -9.10 5.83
CA GLU A 63 -1.60 -8.23 4.64
C GLU A 63 -2.13 -6.83 4.94
N PRO A 64 -3.23 -6.65 5.71
CA PRO A 64 -3.74 -5.31 6.04
C PRO A 64 -2.73 -4.45 6.81
N ILE A 65 -1.98 -5.06 7.74
CA ILE A 65 -0.94 -4.38 8.52
C ILE A 65 0.19 -3.93 7.59
N LEU A 66 0.66 -4.83 6.72
CA LEU A 66 1.71 -4.52 5.75
C LEU A 66 1.27 -3.39 4.81
N ILE A 67 0.07 -3.47 4.25
CA ILE A 67 -0.51 -2.43 3.38
C ILE A 67 -0.57 -1.08 4.10
N GLN A 68 -0.95 -1.07 5.38
CA GLN A 68 -0.99 0.14 6.19
C GLN A 68 0.41 0.73 6.41
N CYS A 69 1.41 -0.11 6.67
CA CYS A 69 2.81 0.31 6.80
C CYS A 69 3.33 0.91 5.49
N LEU A 70 3.02 0.29 4.35
CA LEU A 70 3.42 0.80 3.02
C LEU A 70 2.78 2.16 2.71
N LYS A 71 1.49 2.34 3.08
CA LYS A 71 0.81 3.65 2.95
C LYS A 71 1.51 4.72 3.79
N GLN A 72 1.83 4.42 5.05
CA GLN A 72 2.54 5.36 5.92
C GLN A 72 3.93 5.70 5.40
N LEU A 73 4.69 4.71 4.94
CA LEU A 73 6.01 4.90 4.34
C LEU A 73 5.96 5.83 3.12
N ARG A 74 5.01 5.58 2.19
CA ARG A 74 4.84 6.43 1.01
C ARG A 74 4.53 7.87 1.41
N LEU A 75 3.65 8.08 2.38
CA LEU A 75 3.37 9.43 2.90
C LEU A 75 4.62 10.07 3.50
N SER A 76 5.41 9.31 4.26
CA SER A 76 6.68 9.82 4.80
C SER A 76 7.65 10.23 3.70
N LEU A 77 7.76 9.48 2.59
CA LEU A 77 8.59 9.86 1.45
C LEU A 77 8.08 11.12 0.74
N LEU A 78 6.77 11.25 0.55
CA LEU A 78 6.20 12.40 -0.19
C LEU A 78 6.18 13.70 0.61
N PHE A 79 5.99 13.62 1.93
CA PHE A 79 5.75 14.80 2.77
C PHE A 79 6.91 15.16 3.71
N THR A 80 7.94 14.31 3.80
CA THR A 80 9.15 14.66 4.57
C THR A 80 10.16 15.29 3.61
N ALA A 81 10.40 16.59 3.74
CA ALA A 81 11.47 17.22 2.97
C ALA A 81 12.84 16.58 3.34
N PRO A 82 13.72 16.30 2.37
CA PRO A 82 15.09 15.90 2.65
C PRO A 82 15.76 17.00 3.45
N LYS A 83 16.10 16.75 4.73
CA LYS A 83 16.89 17.74 5.47
C LYS A 83 18.35 17.57 5.06
N PRO A 84 19.10 18.66 4.85
CA PRO A 84 20.47 18.62 4.34
C PRO A 84 21.48 17.83 5.22
N ASN A 85 21.04 17.28 6.35
CA ASN A 85 21.88 16.63 7.35
C ASN A 85 21.24 15.34 7.93
N THR A 86 20.02 14.97 7.51
CA THR A 86 19.38 13.73 7.97
C THR A 86 19.67 12.62 6.99
N HIS A 87 20.32 11.59 7.53
CA HIS A 87 20.75 10.44 6.79
C HIS A 87 19.63 9.81 5.95
N GLU A 88 19.85 9.76 4.63
CA GLU A 88 19.14 8.87 3.70
C GLU A 88 19.15 7.40 4.20
N THR A 89 20.07 7.06 5.11
CA THR A 89 20.16 5.74 5.77
C THR A 89 18.91 5.34 6.55
N LEU A 90 18.04 6.28 6.94
CA LEU A 90 16.82 5.96 7.69
C LEU A 90 15.85 5.07 6.89
N PHE A 91 15.93 5.11 5.57
CA PHE A 91 15.09 4.29 4.69
C PHE A 91 15.77 3.03 4.19
N VAL A 92 17.10 2.90 4.33
CA VAL A 92 17.87 1.76 3.77
C VAL A 92 17.33 0.40 4.21
N PRO A 93 17.06 0.13 5.51
CA PRO A 93 16.48 -1.15 5.91
C PRO A 93 15.09 -1.40 5.31
N ILE A 94 14.32 -0.33 5.09
CA ILE A 94 13.00 -0.44 4.49
C ILE A 94 13.13 -0.76 2.99
N LEU A 95 14.08 -0.14 2.29
CA LEU A 95 14.33 -0.39 0.88
C LEU A 95 14.74 -1.85 0.62
N SER A 96 15.48 -2.48 1.55
CA SER A 96 15.87 -3.88 1.40
C SER A 96 14.69 -4.87 1.39
N LEU A 97 13.48 -4.44 1.77
CA LEU A 97 12.27 -5.25 1.68
C LEU A 97 11.59 -5.15 0.30
N LEU A 98 11.88 -4.10 -0.48
CA LEU A 98 11.20 -3.83 -1.75
C LEU A 98 11.32 -4.95 -2.78
N PRO A 99 12.47 -5.64 -2.96
CA PRO A 99 12.56 -6.76 -3.90
C PRO A 99 11.53 -7.86 -3.63
N VAL A 100 11.30 -8.18 -2.36
CA VAL A 100 10.32 -9.20 -1.94
C VAL A 100 8.91 -8.69 -2.15
N LEU A 101 8.66 -7.43 -1.79
CA LEU A 101 7.32 -6.84 -1.86
C LEU A 101 6.84 -6.57 -3.29
N LEU A 102 7.74 -6.21 -4.21
CA LEU A 102 7.46 -6.07 -5.64
C LEU A 102 7.04 -7.41 -6.27
N LYS A 103 7.60 -8.52 -5.78
CA LYS A 103 7.30 -9.89 -6.24
C LYS A 103 6.07 -10.50 -5.55
N SER A 104 5.34 -9.75 -4.72
CA SER A 104 4.16 -10.24 -4.00
C SER A 104 3.02 -10.65 -4.94
N SER A 105 2.37 -11.78 -4.63
CA SER A 105 1.13 -12.21 -5.32
C SER A 105 -0.06 -11.29 -4.99
N CYS A 106 0.00 -10.59 -3.85
CA CYS A 106 -1.00 -9.60 -3.47
C CYS A 106 -0.76 -8.31 -4.27
N ALA A 107 -1.70 -8.00 -5.15
CA ALA A 107 -1.56 -6.87 -6.08
C ALA A 107 -1.56 -5.51 -5.39
N GLU A 108 -2.25 -5.34 -4.25
CA GLU A 108 -2.16 -4.08 -3.51
C GLU A 108 -0.75 -3.89 -2.95
N ILE A 109 -0.12 -4.95 -2.43
CA ILE A 109 1.27 -4.91 -1.95
C ILE A 109 2.23 -4.59 -3.09
N ALA A 110 2.16 -5.32 -4.22
CA ALA A 110 3.03 -5.06 -5.36
C ALA A 110 2.86 -3.64 -5.93
N CYS A 111 1.61 -3.17 -6.07
CA CYS A 111 1.29 -1.82 -6.51
C CYS A 111 1.89 -0.75 -5.58
N ARG A 112 1.64 -0.86 -4.26
CA ARG A 112 2.17 0.08 -3.27
C ARG A 112 3.68 0.09 -3.23
N SER A 113 4.31 -1.07 -3.43
CA SER A 113 5.77 -1.20 -3.47
C SER A 113 6.36 -0.47 -4.67
N ALA A 114 5.74 -0.59 -5.85
CA ALA A 114 6.13 0.21 -7.01
C ALA A 114 5.95 1.72 -6.75
N GLU A 115 4.83 2.14 -6.16
CA GLU A 115 4.63 3.55 -5.78
C GLU A 115 5.69 4.07 -4.79
N ILE A 116 6.15 3.22 -3.86
CA ILE A 116 7.24 3.55 -2.93
C ILE A 116 8.57 3.70 -3.67
N VAL A 117 8.88 2.81 -4.63
CA VAL A 117 10.08 2.94 -5.47
C VAL A 117 10.07 4.27 -6.23
N GLY A 118 8.94 4.66 -6.82
CA GLY A 118 8.79 5.96 -7.47
C GLY A 118 8.97 7.14 -6.51
N ALA A 119 8.27 7.12 -5.37
CA ALA A 119 8.38 8.17 -4.36
C ALA A 119 9.82 8.30 -3.80
N ALA A 120 10.50 7.18 -3.54
CA ALA A 120 11.89 7.17 -3.10
C ALA A 120 12.84 7.70 -4.18
N SER A 121 12.56 7.40 -5.45
CA SER A 121 13.34 7.90 -6.59
C SER A 121 13.24 9.42 -6.78
N LEU A 122 12.14 10.04 -6.35
CA LEU A 122 11.97 11.49 -6.34
C LEU A 122 12.39 12.16 -5.03
N TYR A 123 12.61 11.38 -3.98
CA TYR A 123 12.92 11.92 -2.64
C TYR A 123 14.22 12.72 -2.64
N SER A 124 15.29 12.15 -3.16
CA SER A 124 16.59 12.81 -3.30
C SER A 124 17.41 12.16 -4.40
N TYR A 125 18.44 12.87 -4.87
CA TYR A 125 19.38 12.33 -5.84
C TYR A 125 20.12 11.08 -5.29
N GLY A 126 20.51 11.09 -4.01
CA GLY A 126 21.16 9.97 -3.36
C GLY A 126 20.25 8.75 -3.21
N MET A 127 18.98 8.96 -2.85
CA MET A 127 17.99 7.88 -2.77
C MET A 127 17.71 7.25 -4.13
N ASN A 128 17.59 8.06 -5.17
CA ASN A 128 17.44 7.58 -6.55
C ASN A 128 18.63 6.69 -6.95
N ALA A 129 19.86 7.13 -6.65
CA ALA A 129 21.05 6.33 -6.92
C ALA A 129 21.05 5.01 -6.13
N GLN A 130 20.64 5.00 -4.86
CA GLN A 130 20.52 3.78 -4.06
C GLN A 130 19.54 2.78 -4.68
N ILE A 131 18.36 3.23 -5.11
CA ILE A 131 17.38 2.41 -5.82
C ILE A 131 17.95 1.86 -7.13
N ALA A 132 18.62 2.70 -7.93
CA ALA A 132 19.17 2.30 -9.22
C ALA A 132 20.30 1.26 -9.08
N LEU A 133 21.14 1.41 -8.05
CA LEU A 133 22.26 0.51 -7.78
C LEU A 133 21.79 -0.85 -7.25
N ASP A 134 20.64 -0.91 -6.57
CA ASP A 134 20.03 -2.17 -6.16
C ASP A 134 19.37 -2.88 -7.36
N GLY A 135 20.12 -3.82 -7.96
CA GLY A 135 19.66 -4.57 -9.12
C GLY A 135 18.39 -5.40 -8.87
N GLU A 136 18.18 -5.90 -7.66
CA GLU A 136 16.99 -6.68 -7.33
C GLU A 136 15.73 -5.81 -7.30
N ILE A 137 15.85 -4.56 -6.81
CA ILE A 137 14.77 -3.58 -6.90
C ILE A 137 14.45 -3.27 -8.35
N VAL A 138 15.46 -2.97 -9.18
CA VAL A 138 15.26 -2.62 -10.59
C VAL A 138 14.65 -3.78 -11.39
N MET A 139 15.16 -5.00 -11.23
CA MET A 139 14.60 -6.20 -11.89
C MET A 139 13.17 -6.49 -11.41
N GLY A 140 12.91 -6.36 -10.10
CA GLY A 140 11.56 -6.49 -9.54
C GLY A 140 10.60 -5.47 -10.15
N LEU A 141 11.03 -4.22 -10.29
CA LEU A 141 10.24 -3.16 -10.90
C LEU A 141 9.94 -3.43 -12.38
N ILE A 142 10.94 -3.83 -13.17
CA ILE A 142 10.78 -4.15 -14.59
C ILE A 142 9.84 -5.33 -14.77
N SER A 143 9.99 -6.38 -13.96
CA SER A 143 9.08 -7.54 -13.97
C SER A 143 7.63 -7.14 -13.68
N THR A 144 7.44 -6.11 -12.84
CA THR A 144 6.13 -5.59 -12.45
C THR A 144 5.43 -4.84 -13.60
N LEU A 145 6.16 -4.34 -14.61
CA LEU A 145 5.58 -3.72 -15.81
C LEU A 145 4.66 -4.71 -16.55
N GLY A 146 5.01 -6.00 -16.54
CA GLY A 146 4.29 -7.06 -17.22
C GLY A 146 3.06 -7.59 -16.48
N ASN A 147 2.71 -7.01 -15.34
CA ASN A 147 1.61 -7.49 -14.52
C ASN A 147 0.26 -7.34 -15.26
N SER A 148 -0.59 -8.38 -15.16
CA SER A 148 -1.92 -8.38 -15.81
C SER A 148 -2.89 -7.37 -15.18
N LYS A 149 -2.65 -6.97 -13.91
CA LYS A 149 -3.45 -5.96 -13.22
C LYS A 149 -2.96 -4.57 -13.60
N ARG A 150 -3.80 -3.82 -14.30
CA ARG A 150 -3.50 -2.46 -14.78
C ARG A 150 -2.97 -1.52 -13.70
N SER A 151 -3.50 -1.57 -12.48
CA SER A 151 -3.04 -0.72 -11.38
C SER A 151 -1.58 -0.96 -11.05
N VAL A 152 -1.17 -2.22 -11.01
CA VAL A 152 0.21 -2.65 -10.72
C VAL A 152 1.15 -2.23 -11.86
N SER A 153 0.79 -2.53 -13.11
CA SER A 153 1.62 -2.17 -14.26
C SER A 153 1.77 -0.65 -14.42
N MET A 154 0.70 0.13 -14.16
CA MET A 154 0.76 1.60 -14.20
C MET A 154 1.63 2.16 -13.07
N ALA A 155 1.52 1.63 -11.85
CA ALA A 155 2.38 2.04 -10.74
C ALA A 155 3.87 1.77 -11.07
N ALA A 156 4.16 0.61 -11.67
CA ALA A 156 5.51 0.29 -12.13
C ALA A 156 6.00 1.24 -13.24
N CYS A 157 5.15 1.58 -14.22
CA CYS A 157 5.50 2.55 -15.25
C CYS A 157 5.85 3.92 -14.65
N ASN A 158 5.02 4.41 -13.73
CA ASN A 158 5.28 5.67 -13.04
C ASN A 158 6.60 5.63 -12.27
N ALA A 159 6.87 4.53 -11.56
CA ALA A 159 8.13 4.37 -10.83
C ALA A 159 9.35 4.28 -11.76
N VAL A 160 9.23 3.70 -12.95
CA VAL A 160 10.29 3.72 -13.98
C VAL A 160 10.54 5.15 -14.48
N LEU A 161 9.48 5.92 -14.72
CA LEU A 161 9.60 7.33 -15.10
C LEU A 161 10.28 8.15 -13.99
N ASP A 162 9.86 7.97 -12.75
CA ASP A 162 10.42 8.63 -11.56
C ASP A 162 11.91 8.28 -11.38
N LEU A 163 12.28 7.01 -11.54
CA LEU A 163 13.67 6.57 -11.50
C LEU A 163 14.51 7.21 -12.62
N SER A 164 13.95 7.34 -13.82
CA SER A 164 14.62 7.90 -15.00
C SER A 164 14.94 9.41 -14.93
N THR A 165 14.50 10.09 -13.87
CA THR A 165 14.80 11.52 -13.66
C THR A 165 16.29 11.80 -13.50
N THR A 166 17.10 10.83 -13.05
CA THR A 166 18.57 10.95 -12.93
C THR A 166 19.32 10.14 -13.99
N SER A 167 20.60 10.48 -14.21
CA SER A 167 21.49 9.71 -15.09
C SER A 167 21.72 8.28 -14.58
N PHE A 168 21.87 8.10 -13.26
CA PHE A 168 22.01 6.78 -12.63
C PHE A 168 20.82 5.88 -12.93
N GLY A 169 19.61 6.39 -12.71
CA GLY A 169 18.38 5.66 -12.98
C GLY A 169 18.26 5.27 -14.46
N ARG A 170 18.51 6.21 -15.38
CA ARG A 170 18.48 5.91 -16.84
C ARG A 170 19.49 4.85 -17.23
N GLN A 171 20.73 4.96 -16.76
CA GLN A 171 21.78 3.99 -17.09
C GLN A 171 21.40 2.60 -16.59
N ARG A 172 20.95 2.48 -15.35
CA ARG A 172 20.56 1.17 -14.78
C ARG A 172 19.33 0.58 -15.46
N LEU A 173 18.34 1.39 -15.82
CA LEU A 173 17.19 0.94 -16.61
C LEU A 173 17.60 0.41 -18.00
N LEU A 174 18.58 1.04 -18.66
CA LEU A 174 19.13 0.55 -19.93
C LEU A 174 19.88 -0.78 -19.75
N GLU A 175 20.70 -0.89 -18.70
CA GLU A 175 21.46 -2.12 -18.40
C GLU A 175 20.56 -3.34 -18.12
N PHE A 176 19.34 -3.13 -17.63
CA PHE A 176 18.34 -4.19 -17.39
C PHE A 176 17.29 -4.32 -18.49
N SER A 177 17.49 -3.70 -19.66
CA SER A 177 16.55 -3.77 -20.78
C SER A 177 15.11 -3.34 -20.41
N ALA A 178 14.98 -2.31 -19.56
CA ALA A 178 13.67 -1.80 -19.16
C ALA A 178 12.89 -1.19 -20.34
N VAL A 179 13.62 -0.62 -21.30
CA VAL A 179 13.04 0.06 -22.48
C VAL A 179 12.34 -0.94 -23.40
N GLU A 180 12.95 -2.10 -23.62
CA GLU A 180 12.41 -3.20 -24.40
C GLU A 180 11.13 -3.72 -23.74
N ASN A 181 11.15 -3.88 -22.41
CA ASN A 181 9.95 -4.26 -21.65
C ASN A 181 8.85 -3.19 -21.79
N LEU A 182 9.16 -1.90 -21.70
CA LEU A 182 8.17 -0.85 -21.92
C LEU A 182 7.58 -0.86 -23.35
N MET A 183 8.39 -1.13 -24.37
CA MET A 183 7.95 -1.20 -25.77
C MET A 183 7.09 -2.43 -26.07
N VAL A 184 7.40 -3.57 -25.45
CA VAL A 184 6.68 -4.84 -25.64
C VAL A 184 5.38 -4.88 -24.84
N LEU A 185 5.33 -4.18 -23.69
CA LEU A 185 4.21 -4.26 -22.77
C LEU A 185 3.11 -3.25 -23.13
N ARG A 186 1.86 -3.64 -22.85
CA ARG A 186 0.64 -2.84 -23.09
C ARG A 186 0.55 -1.46 -22.40
N PRO A 187 1.34 -1.08 -21.36
CA PRO A 187 1.23 0.25 -20.78
C PRO A 187 1.50 1.38 -21.77
N LEU A 188 2.40 1.20 -22.75
CA LEU A 188 2.63 2.20 -23.79
C LEU A 188 1.39 2.39 -24.67
N ARG A 189 0.64 1.32 -24.95
CA ARG A 189 -0.68 1.39 -25.60
C ARG A 189 -1.71 2.12 -24.73
N ALA A 190 -1.67 1.94 -23.42
CA ALA A 190 -2.55 2.63 -22.48
C ALA A 190 -2.18 4.12 -22.32
N ILE A 191 -0.89 4.47 -22.38
CA ILE A 191 -0.38 5.86 -22.37
C ILE A 191 -0.72 6.54 -23.70
N ILE A 192 -0.48 5.89 -24.84
CA ILE A 192 -0.91 6.35 -26.18
C ILE A 192 -2.43 6.61 -26.20
N ASN A 193 -3.23 5.70 -25.63
CA ASN A 193 -4.68 5.86 -25.53
C ASN A 193 -5.11 6.93 -24.50
N LEU A 194 -4.33 7.18 -23.44
CA LEU A 194 -4.56 8.24 -22.45
C LEU A 194 -4.21 9.63 -22.99
N PHE A 195 -3.21 9.72 -23.87
CA PHE A 195 -2.79 10.96 -24.54
C PHE A 195 -3.48 11.19 -25.89
N GLY A 196 -4.46 10.37 -26.27
CA GLY A 196 -5.23 10.57 -27.51
C GLY A 196 -4.39 10.50 -28.78
N ILE A 197 -3.23 9.86 -28.75
CA ILE A 197 -2.42 9.60 -29.95
C ILE A 197 -3.04 8.38 -30.63
N SER A 198 -4.26 8.54 -31.15
CA SER A 198 -4.83 7.57 -32.08
C SER A 198 -3.94 7.55 -33.31
N ASN A 199 -3.25 6.43 -33.53
CA ASN A 199 -2.70 6.14 -34.84
C ASN A 199 -3.89 5.97 -35.79
N SER A 200 -4.21 7.05 -36.51
CA SER A 200 -5.00 6.96 -37.73
C SER A 200 -4.17 6.21 -38.76
N ARG A 201 -4.42 4.91 -38.89
CA ARG A 201 -4.16 4.14 -40.11
C ARG A 201 -5.37 3.27 -40.40
#